data_AF-A0A973F539-F1
#
_entry.id   AF-A0A973F539-F1
#
_cell.length_a   1.000
_cell.length_b   1.000
_cell.length_c   1.000
_cell.angle_alpha   90.00
_cell.angle_beta   90.00
_cell.angle_gamma   90.00
#
_symmetry.space_group_name_H-M   'P 1'
#
loop_
_entity.id
_entity.type
_entity.pdbx_description
1 polymer ?
#
loop_
_entity_poly.entity_id
_entity_poly.type
_entity_poly.pdbx_seq_one_letter_code
_entity_poly.pdbx_strand_id
1 'polypeptide(L)'
;MAEKKETPKKKVETKKVETKKAETVKKTSDKFAVIKTGGKQYIVKEGDKISVEKLPVGEGEKVEFKEVLMISEKGDAKVGKPYLDGTTVTGKVL
;
A
#
# COMPACT_ATOMS: atom_id res chain seq x y z
N MET A 1 -6.45 27.41 42.04
CA MET A 1 -6.79 26.02 41.67
C MET A 1 -6.10 25.72 40.36
N ALA A 2 -5.02 24.95 40.42
CA ALA A 2 -4.19 24.61 39.26
C ALA A 2 -4.38 23.11 39.00
N GLU A 3 -4.99 22.77 37.87
CA GLU A 3 -5.04 21.39 37.37
C GLU A 3 -3.91 21.15 36.37
N LYS A 4 -2.96 20.33 36.86
CA LYS A 4 -2.00 19.44 36.19
C LYS A 4 -2.21 19.31 34.67
N LYS A 5 -1.29 19.78 33.82
CA LYS A 5 -0.09 19.04 33.33
C LYS A 5 -0.22 17.51 33.37
N GLU A 6 -0.41 16.90 32.20
CA GLU A 6 0.25 15.64 31.84
C GLU A 6 0.26 15.45 30.31
N THR A 7 1.45 15.59 29.73
CA THR A 7 1.88 14.86 28.54
C THR A 7 2.77 13.73 29.04
N PRO A 8 2.73 12.56 28.39
CA PRO A 8 4.02 11.94 28.08
C PRO A 8 4.08 11.37 26.66
N LYS A 9 4.97 11.99 25.87
CA LYS A 9 6.05 11.37 25.08
C LYS A 9 5.88 9.87 24.74
N LYS A 10 5.78 9.56 23.44
CA LYS A 10 6.41 8.37 22.86
C LYS A 10 7.51 8.80 21.89
N LYS A 11 8.71 9.00 22.43
CA LYS A 11 9.98 8.86 21.69
C LYS A 11 10.36 7.37 21.76
N VAL A 12 11.13 6.90 20.77
CA VAL A 12 11.86 5.60 20.64
C VAL A 12 11.46 4.99 19.28
N GLU A 13 12.32 4.68 18.31
CA GLU A 13 13.77 4.75 18.15
C GLU A 13 14.06 4.57 16.65
N THR A 14 15.03 5.30 16.11
CA THR A 14 15.74 4.95 14.87
C THR A 14 16.86 3.96 15.18
N LYS A 15 16.83 2.77 14.56
CA LYS A 15 17.94 1.84 14.22
C LYS A 15 17.27 0.49 13.86
N LYS A 16 17.74 -0.38 12.97
CA LYS A 16 18.90 -0.49 12.09
C LYS A 16 18.59 -1.72 11.21
N VAL A 17 18.82 -1.60 9.90
CA VAL A 17 19.37 -2.61 8.97
C VAL A 17 18.88 -4.06 9.10
N GLU A 18 18.32 -4.61 8.01
CA GLU A 18 18.93 -5.78 7.38
C GLU A 18 18.46 -5.93 5.92
N THR A 19 19.35 -5.59 5.01
CA THR A 19 19.47 -6.24 3.71
C THR A 19 19.69 -7.73 3.93
N LYS A 20 18.81 -8.58 3.40
CA LYS A 20 19.19 -9.95 2.99
C LYS A 20 18.37 -10.37 1.77
N LYS A 21 19.16 -10.74 0.75
CA LYS A 21 18.85 -11.49 -0.47
C LYS A 21 17.63 -12.42 -0.37
N ALA A 22 16.87 -12.52 -1.46
CA ALA A 22 17.04 -13.63 -2.39
C ALA A 22 16.09 -13.46 -3.59
N GLU A 23 16.63 -13.60 -4.79
CA GLU A 23 15.86 -14.02 -5.97
C GLU A 23 15.04 -15.27 -5.64
N THR A 24 13.79 -15.30 -6.08
CA THR A 24 13.16 -16.54 -6.56
C THR A 24 12.20 -16.17 -7.69
N VAL A 25 12.53 -16.69 -8.86
CA VAL A 25 11.82 -16.56 -10.14
C VAL A 25 10.50 -17.34 -10.09
N LYS A 26 9.47 -16.75 -10.73
CA LYS A 26 8.20 -17.37 -11.19
C LYS A 26 7.25 -17.94 -10.13
N LYS A 27 6.21 -17.15 -9.85
CA LYS A 27 4.85 -17.68 -9.89
C LYS A 27 4.02 -16.74 -10.75
N THR A 28 3.45 -17.27 -11.82
CA THR A 28 2.35 -16.66 -12.56
C THR A 28 1.21 -16.52 -11.56
N SER A 29 1.24 -15.42 -10.81
CA SER A 29 0.11 -14.97 -10.04
C SER A 29 -0.68 -14.13 -11.00
N ASP A 30 -1.75 -14.69 -11.58
CA ASP A 30 -2.87 -13.94 -12.13
C ASP A 30 -3.58 -13.19 -10.98
N LYS A 31 -2.80 -12.38 -10.26
CA LYS A 31 -3.24 -11.58 -9.13
C LYS A 31 -3.23 -10.14 -9.55
N PHE A 32 -4.41 -9.56 -9.61
CA PHE A 32 -4.59 -8.15 -9.86
C PHE A 32 -5.47 -7.55 -8.79
N ALA A 33 -5.24 -6.29 -8.50
CA ALA A 33 -6.08 -5.49 -7.65
C ALA A 33 -6.65 -4.34 -8.47
N VAL A 34 -7.86 -3.92 -8.16
CA VAL A 34 -8.44 -2.68 -8.66
C VAL A 34 -8.41 -1.70 -7.49
N ILE A 35 -7.59 -0.66 -7.62
CA ILE A 35 -7.47 0.41 -6.64
C ILE A 35 -8.15 1.67 -7.15
N LYS A 36 -8.62 2.52 -6.24
CA LYS A 36 -9.08 3.86 -6.57
C LYS A 36 -8.12 4.88 -6.00
N THR A 37 -7.70 5.83 -6.84
CA THR A 37 -6.84 6.94 -6.45
C THR A 37 -7.05 8.11 -7.41
N GLY A 38 -6.98 9.35 -6.91
CA GLY A 38 -7.24 10.54 -7.73
C GLY A 38 -8.61 10.54 -8.42
N GLY A 39 -9.63 9.93 -7.79
CA GLY A 39 -10.98 9.79 -8.36
C GLY A 39 -11.11 8.76 -9.50
N LYS A 40 -10.03 8.11 -9.94
CA LYS A 40 -10.02 7.10 -11.01
C LYS A 40 -9.73 5.71 -10.45
N GLN A 41 -10.15 4.69 -11.18
CA GLN A 41 -9.87 3.28 -10.85
C GLN A 41 -8.73 2.76 -11.73
N TYR A 42 -7.79 2.06 -11.12
CA TYR A 42 -6.62 1.49 -11.78
C TYR A 42 -6.52 0.01 -11.47
N ILE A 43 -6.26 -0.79 -12.50
CA ILE A 43 -5.95 -2.21 -12.35
C ILE A 43 -4.45 -2.33 -12.22
N VAL A 44 -3.98 -2.91 -11.12
CA VAL A 44 -2.57 -3.09 -10.81
C VAL A 44 -2.25 -4.56 -10.60
N LYS A 45 -1.07 -4.94 -11.05
CA LYS A 45 -0.47 -6.26 -10.82
C LYS A 45 0.90 -6.07 -10.18
N GLU A 46 1.40 -7.11 -9.54
CA GLU A 46 2.76 -7.09 -9.01
C GLU A 46 3.77 -6.84 -10.14
N GLY A 47 4.59 -5.80 -9.99
CA GLY A 47 5.59 -5.38 -10.99
C GLY A 47 5.06 -4.46 -12.09
N ASP A 48 3.77 -4.17 -12.11
CA ASP A 48 3.18 -3.24 -13.08
C ASP A 48 3.51 -1.77 -12.73
N LYS A 49 3.63 -0.92 -13.75
CA LYS A 49 3.88 0.52 -13.60
C LYS A 49 2.66 1.27 -14.09
N ILE A 50 1.96 1.92 -13.16
CA ILE A 50 0.80 2.76 -13.47
C ILE A 50 1.13 4.24 -13.28
N SER A 51 0.59 5.08 -14.16
CA SER A 51 0.62 6.54 -13.99
C SER A 51 -0.65 6.98 -13.29
N VAL A 52 -0.51 7.45 -12.06
CA VAL A 52 -1.58 8.02 -11.25
C VAL A 52 -1.52 9.55 -11.28
N GLU A 53 -2.57 10.18 -10.77
CA GLU A 53 -2.56 11.63 -10.56
C GLU A 53 -1.50 12.02 -9.52
N LYS A 54 -1.20 13.33 -9.42
CA LYS A 54 -0.10 13.83 -8.59
C LYS A 54 -0.37 13.53 -7.11
N LEU A 55 0.46 12.68 -6.51
CA LEU A 55 0.39 12.34 -5.09
C LEU A 55 1.37 13.21 -4.28
N PRO A 56 1.06 13.53 -3.00
CA PRO A 56 1.96 14.27 -2.11
C PRO A 56 3.06 13.38 -1.52
N VAL A 57 3.66 12.51 -2.33
CA VAL A 57 4.78 11.62 -1.96
C VAL A 57 5.95 11.87 -2.90
N GLY A 58 7.17 11.79 -2.36
CA GLY A 58 8.40 12.00 -3.14
C GLY A 58 8.74 10.82 -4.05
N GLU A 59 9.56 11.08 -5.07
CA GLU A 59 10.17 10.03 -5.89
C GLU A 59 10.98 9.07 -5.02
N GLY A 60 10.82 7.76 -5.26
CA GLY A 60 11.50 6.72 -4.48
C GLY A 60 10.81 6.34 -3.16
N GLU A 61 9.81 7.09 -2.71
CA GLU A 61 9.02 6.75 -1.52
C GLU A 61 8.01 5.62 -1.77
N LYS A 62 7.58 4.98 -0.68
CA LYS A 62 6.50 3.99 -0.70
C LYS A 62 5.15 4.71 -0.56
N VAL A 63 4.18 4.27 -1.34
CA VAL A 63 2.78 4.70 -1.26
C VAL A 63 1.89 3.52 -0.91
N GLU A 64 0.93 3.73 -0.01
CA GLU A 64 -0.04 2.73 0.40
C GLU A 64 -1.45 3.14 -0.06
N PHE A 65 -2.06 2.32 -0.91
CA PHE A 65 -3.43 2.47 -1.36
C PHE A 65 -4.35 1.60 -0.52
N LYS A 66 -5.15 2.25 0.33
CA LYS A 66 -6.17 1.60 1.17
C LYS A 66 -7.50 1.42 0.46
N GLU A 67 -7.76 2.23 -0.57
CA GLU A 67 -8.96 2.16 -1.39
C GLU A 67 -8.84 1.04 -2.44
N VAL A 68 -8.97 -0.20 -2.00
CA VAL A 68 -8.99 -1.38 -2.87
C VAL A 68 -10.43 -1.79 -3.10
N LEU A 69 -10.88 -1.81 -4.35
CA LEU A 69 -12.25 -2.15 -4.73
C LEU A 69 -12.39 -3.64 -5.01
N MET A 70 -11.34 -4.26 -5.55
CA MET A 70 -11.37 -5.66 -5.93
C MET A 70 -9.97 -6.23 -5.87
N ILE A 71 -9.86 -7.50 -5.48
CA ILE A 71 -8.69 -8.32 -5.72
C ILE A 71 -9.13 -9.61 -6.39
N SER A 72 -8.39 -10.05 -7.38
CA SER A 72 -8.56 -11.36 -7.99
C SER A 72 -7.27 -12.12 -7.81
N GLU A 73 -7.36 -13.36 -7.33
CA GLU A 73 -6.22 -14.27 -7.21
C GLU A 73 -6.64 -15.66 -7.68
N LYS A 74 -6.01 -16.19 -8.73
CA LYS A 74 -6.17 -17.58 -9.18
C LYS A 74 -7.62 -18.07 -9.37
N GLY A 75 -8.50 -17.18 -9.81
CA GLY A 75 -9.92 -17.48 -10.06
C GLY A 75 -10.86 -17.06 -8.94
N ASP A 76 -10.34 -16.75 -7.75
CA ASP A 76 -11.09 -16.17 -6.65
C ASP A 76 -11.04 -14.64 -6.73
N ALA A 77 -12.18 -14.04 -7.04
CA ALA A 77 -12.35 -12.59 -7.02
C ALA A 77 -13.09 -12.14 -5.77
N LYS A 78 -12.43 -11.33 -4.94
CA LYS A 78 -13.05 -10.60 -3.84
C LYS A 78 -13.38 -9.20 -4.32
N VAL A 79 -14.66 -8.84 -4.26
CA VAL A 79 -15.15 -7.50 -4.61
C VAL A 79 -15.66 -6.83 -3.34
N GLY A 80 -15.13 -5.64 -3.05
CA GLY A 80 -15.57 -4.81 -1.95
C GLY A 80 -16.91 -4.14 -2.23
N LYS A 81 -17.68 -3.89 -1.18
CA LYS A 81 -18.92 -3.11 -1.24
C LYS A 81 -18.90 -2.08 -0.12
N PRO A 82 -18.30 -0.87 -0.27
CA PRO A 82 -17.71 -0.27 -1.48
C PRO A 82 -16.19 -0.51 -1.66
N TYR A 83 -15.48 -0.92 -0.61
CA TYR A 83 -14.05 -1.23 -0.61
C TYR A 83 -13.81 -2.57 0.12
N LEU A 84 -12.60 -3.13 0.01
CA LEU A 84 -12.18 -4.32 0.74
C LEU A 84 -11.43 -3.93 2.02
N ASP A 85 -12.09 -4.11 3.17
CA ASP A 85 -11.46 -3.95 4.47
C ASP A 85 -10.33 -4.97 4.68
N GLY A 86 -9.21 -4.52 5.24
CA GLY A 86 -8.03 -5.36 5.50
C GLY A 86 -7.17 -5.67 4.27
N THR A 87 -7.44 -5.04 3.12
CA THR A 87 -6.57 -5.12 1.93
C THR A 87 -5.83 -3.81 1.72
N THR A 88 -4.54 -3.87 1.45
CA THR A 88 -3.73 -2.68 1.15
C THR A 88 -2.79 -3.01 0.00
N VAL A 89 -2.74 -2.12 -1.00
CA VAL A 89 -1.80 -2.23 -2.11
C VAL A 89 -0.66 -1.27 -1.85
N THR A 90 0.57 -1.77 -1.89
CA THR A 90 1.76 -0.93 -1.70
C THR A 90 2.46 -0.74 -3.05
N GLY A 91 2.82 0.49 -3.36
CA GLY A 91 3.59 0.85 -4.55
C GLY A 91 4.85 1.63 -4.16
N LYS A 92 5.78 1.75 -5.12
CA LYS A 92 6.92 2.66 -5.02
C LYS A 92 6.78 3.72 -6.11
N VAL A 93 6.96 4.99 -5.75
CA VAL A 93 7.04 6.08 -6.73
C VAL A 93 8.38 5.93 -7.47
N LEU A 94 8.31 5.92 -8.80
CA LEU A 94 9.48 5.82 -9.68
C LEU A 94 9.90 7.19 -10.20
#